data_AF-A0A6V8CDL8-F1
#
_entry.id   AF-A0A6V8CDL8-F1
#
_cell.length_a   1.000
_cell.length_b   1.000
_cell.length_c   1.000
_cell.angle_alpha   90.00
_cell.angle_beta   90.00
_cell.angle_gamma   90.00
#
_symmetry.space_group_name_H-M   'P 1'
#
loop_
_entity.id
_entity.type
_entity.pdbx_description
1 polymer ?
#
loop_
_entity_poly.entity_id
_entity_poly.type
_entity_poly.pdbx_seq_one_letter_code
_entity_poly.pdbx_strand_id
1 'polypeptide(L)' 'RGSSLVFNLPGRPKSIRETIDEIWRAVPYAVDLIGGPYLDMVDDVCNAFRPKSARRR' A
#
# COMPACT_ATOMS: atom_id res chain seq x y z
N ARG A 1 -2.40 -19.87 0.13
CA ARG A 1 -3.11 -19.23 -1.01
C ARG A 1 -4.26 -18.42 -0.41
N GLY A 2 -4.30 -17.09 -0.58
CA GLY A 2 -5.34 -16.23 -0.01
C GLY A 2 -4.84 -15.03 0.83
N SER A 3 -3.56 -14.97 1.14
CA SER A 3 -2.94 -13.90 1.93
C SER A 3 -1.95 -13.08 1.08
N SER A 4 -2.37 -12.66 -0.10
CA SER A 4 -1.53 -11.87 -1.01
C SER A 4 -2.37 -10.85 -1.76
N LEU A 5 -1.82 -9.65 -1.91
CA LEU A 5 -2.40 -8.60 -2.75
C LEU A 5 -1.81 -8.71 -4.15
N VAL A 6 -2.65 -8.66 -5.16
CA VAL A 6 -2.24 -8.67 -6.58
C VAL A 6 -2.88 -7.46 -7.24
N PHE A 7 -2.05 -6.59 -7.82
CA PHE A 7 -2.49 -5.39 -8.52
C PHE A 7 -2.19 -5.55 -10.01
N ASN A 8 -3.19 -5.34 -10.86
CA ASN A 8 -2.99 -5.22 -12.29
C ASN A 8 -2.66 -3.77 -12.62
N LEU A 9 -1.55 -3.56 -13.32
CA LEU A 9 -1.05 -2.24 -13.68
C LEU A 9 -1.08 -2.03 -15.20
N PRO A 10 -1.15 -0.79 -15.68
CA PRO A 10 -1.09 -0.49 -17.11
C PRO A 10 0.30 -0.81 -17.69
N GLY A 11 0.40 -1.00 -19.01
CA GLY A 11 1.65 -1.45 -19.64
C GLY A 11 2.73 -0.37 -19.87
N ARG A 12 2.39 0.93 -19.75
CA ARG A 12 3.35 2.03 -19.98
C ARG A 12 4.05 2.41 -18.67
N PRO A 13 5.40 2.54 -18.64
CA PRO A 13 6.15 2.86 -17.41
C PRO A 13 5.66 4.11 -16.68
N LYS A 14 5.30 5.17 -17.42
CA LYS A 14 4.74 6.40 -16.84
C LYS A 14 3.44 6.13 -16.08
N SER A 15 2.51 5.42 -16.72
CA SER A 15 1.21 5.07 -16.14
C SER A 15 1.33 4.09 -14.98
N ILE A 16 2.34 3.19 -14.98
CA ILE A 16 2.65 2.32 -13.84
C ILE A 16 2.97 3.17 -12.61
N ARG A 17 3.89 4.13 -12.75
CA ARG A 17 4.27 5.02 -11.65
C ARG A 17 3.09 5.82 -11.13
N GLU A 18 2.35 6.49 -12.02
CA GLU A 18 1.17 7.27 -11.66
C GLU A 18 0.13 6.40 -10.92
N THR A 19 -0.12 5.17 -11.39
CA THR A 19 -1.07 4.26 -10.74
C THR A 19 -0.57 3.80 -9.37
N ILE A 20 0.72 3.48 -9.24
CA ILE A 20 1.32 3.06 -7.97
C ILE A 20 1.22 4.20 -6.97
N ASP A 21 1.63 5.42 -7.33
CA ASP A 21 1.67 6.57 -6.42
C ASP A 21 0.29 6.87 -5.81
N GLU A 22 -0.79 6.69 -6.57
CA GLU A 22 -2.17 6.85 -6.08
C GLU A 22 -2.59 5.77 -5.07
N ILE A 23 -2.23 4.50 -5.31
CA ILE A 23 -2.68 3.38 -4.46
C ILE A 23 -1.72 3.08 -3.30
N TRP A 24 -0.46 3.52 -3.38
CA TRP A 24 0.62 3.11 -2.48
C TRP A 24 0.31 3.40 -1.01
N ARG A 25 -0.41 4.51 -0.75
CA ARG A 25 -0.83 4.92 0.59
C ARG A 25 -1.70 3.88 1.29
N ALA A 26 -2.51 3.12 0.55
CA ALA A 26 -3.46 2.15 1.10
C ALA A 26 -2.85 0.75 1.28
N VAL A 27 -1.72 0.45 0.61
CA VAL A 27 -1.10 -0.88 0.60
C VAL A 27 -0.74 -1.38 2.00
N PRO A 28 -0.14 -0.58 2.92
CA PRO A 28 0.20 -1.04 4.26
C PRO A 28 -1.01 -1.58 5.03
N TYR A 29 -2.11 -0.84 5.00
CA TYR A 29 -3.32 -1.24 5.71
C TYR A 29 -3.99 -2.45 5.05
N ALA A 30 -3.98 -2.53 3.72
CA ALA A 30 -4.45 -3.72 3.01
C ALA A 30 -3.65 -4.98 3.40
N VAL A 31 -2.34 -4.85 3.63
CA VAL A 31 -1.49 -5.96 4.11
C VAL A 31 -1.82 -6.32 5.56
N ASP A 32 -2.09 -5.35 6.44
CA ASP A 32 -2.52 -5.67 7.81
C ASP A 32 -3.85 -6.44 7.83
N LEU A 33 -4.81 -6.04 6.98
CA LEU A 33 -6.15 -6.63 6.92
C LEU A 33 -6.13 -8.10 6.49
N ILE A 34 -5.15 -8.52 5.68
CA ILE A 34 -4.96 -9.92 5.29
C ILE A 34 -4.09 -10.71 6.29
N GLY A 35 -3.77 -10.14 7.46
CA GLY A 35 -2.93 -10.76 8.47
C GLY A 35 -1.44 -10.78 8.13
N GLY A 36 -1.00 -9.89 7.22
CA GLY A 36 0.39 -9.74 6.85
C GLY A 36 1.22 -8.98 7.89
N PRO A 37 2.52 -8.77 7.63
CA PRO A 37 3.38 -7.99 8.51
C PRO A 37 2.97 -6.51 8.50
N TYR A 38 3.23 -5.82 9.61
CA TYR A 38 3.04 -4.37 9.69
C TYR A 38 4.06 -3.67 8.79
N LEU A 39 3.62 -3.12 7.66
CA LEU A 39 4.46 -2.33 6.78
C LEU A 39 4.44 -0.86 7.21
N ASP A 40 5.61 -0.24 7.24
CA ASP A 40 5.78 1.20 7.42
C ASP A 40 6.32 1.85 6.14
N MET A 41 6.19 3.17 6.03
CA MET A 41 6.58 3.94 4.86
C MET A 41 7.53 5.08 5.24
N VAL A 42 8.35 5.49 4.26
CA VAL A 42 9.17 6.70 4.36
C VAL A 42 8.27 7.91 4.13
N ASP A 43 8.12 8.76 5.14
CA ASP A 43 7.15 9.88 5.12
C ASP A 43 7.41 10.86 3.98
N ASP A 44 8.68 11.07 3.60
CA ASP A 44 9.09 11.92 2.48
C ASP A 44 8.63 11.39 1.11
N VAL A 45 8.33 10.09 1.02
CA VAL A 45 7.90 9.43 -0.23
C VAL A 45 6.39 9.23 -0.23
N CYS A 46 5.82 8.69 0.85
CA CYS A 46 4.42 8.33 0.91
C CYS A 46 3.94 8.19 2.37
N ASN A 47 2.90 8.92 2.74
CA ASN A 47 2.27 8.75 4.05
C ASN A 47 1.22 7.62 4.02
N ALA A 48 1.53 6.52 4.71
CA ALA A 48 0.68 5.36 4.83
C ALA A 48 -0.67 5.70 5.49
N PHE A 49 -1.76 5.46 4.77
CA PHE A 49 -3.10 5.58 5.32
C PHE A 49 -3.41 4.41 6.25
N ARG A 50 -3.78 4.70 7.49
CA ARG A 50 -4.28 3.75 8.48
C ARG A 50 -5.36 4.42 9.36
N PRO A 51 -6.45 3.73 9.74
CA PRO A 51 -7.39 4.21 10.75
C PRO A 51 -6.70 4.44 12.10
N LYS A 52 -7.22 5.37 12.92
CA LYS A 52 -6.61 5.73 14.22
C LYS A 52 -6.38 4.52 15.13
N SER A 53 -7.26 3.53 15.11
CA SER A 53 -7.16 2.30 15.90
C SER A 53 -6.08 1.32 15.42
N ALA A 54 -5.65 1.42 14.15
CA ALA A 54 -4.68 0.52 13.53
C ALA A 54 -3.29 1.18 13.34
N ARG A 55 -3.14 2.45 13.75
CA ARG A 55 -1.85 3.15 13.75
C ARG A 55 -1.03 2.71 14.95
N ARG A 56 0.21 2.29 14.72
CA ARG A 56 1.20 2.03 15.78
C ARG A 56 2.19 3.19 15.96
N ARG A 57 2.10 4.20 15.09
CA ARG A 57 2.84 5.47 15.11
C ARG A 57 1.92 6.63 14.70
#